data_AF-A0A151J4Q6-F1
#
_entry.id   AF-A0A151J4Q6-F1
#
_cell.length_a   1.000
_cell.length_b   1.000
_cell.length_c   1.000
_cell.angle_alpha   90.00
_cell.angle_beta   90.00
_cell.angle_gamma   90.00
#
_symmetry.space_group_name_H-M   'P 1'
#
loop_
_entity.id
_entity.type
_entity.pdbx_description
1 polymer ?
#
loop_
_entity_poly.entity_id
_entity_poly.type
_entity_poly.pdbx_seq_one_letter_code
_entity_poly.pdbx_strand_id
1 'polypeptide(L)'
;KKMQKRRYWVRPLFLQRKTKGHFYTLFKFIKNQDHEQFFKYVRMTVSQFKELLELVREPLTKRSIREPLSAEHRLCLTLYYLAHGGSMLYMSKSTVSKIVQKTCKVIWEKLSPKYLPHPGTEEFLQYAQDFKETWNLPNCIGAVDGKHVTVQSPYNRGSNFFNYKKTFSVVLLAVCELCIHTGRCWSFWLSKRRRNL
;
A
#
# COMPACT_ATOMS: atom_id res chain seq x y z
N LYS A 1 14.16 13.25 -31.66
CA LYS A 1 12.78 13.53 -31.15
C LYS A 1 12.62 15.04 -30.96
N LYS A 2 11.77 15.74 -31.74
CA LYS A 2 11.44 17.16 -31.48
C LYS A 2 10.72 17.28 -30.14
N MET A 3 11.25 18.08 -29.21
CA MET A 3 10.54 18.42 -27.97
C MET A 3 9.33 19.29 -28.31
N GLN A 4 8.12 18.76 -28.14
CA GLN A 4 6.92 19.57 -28.26
C GLN A 4 6.93 20.66 -27.16
N LYS A 5 6.78 21.92 -27.57
CA LYS A 5 6.55 23.03 -26.62
C LYS A 5 5.30 22.71 -25.81
N ARG A 6 5.42 22.75 -24.48
CA ARG A 6 4.28 22.52 -23.59
C ARG A 6 3.25 23.64 -23.79
N ARG A 7 2.04 23.30 -24.23
CA ARG A 7 0.91 24.24 -24.37
C ARG A 7 0.58 24.94 -23.05
N TYR A 8 0.77 24.25 -21.92
CA TYR A 8 0.57 24.80 -20.58
C TYR A 8 1.69 24.35 -19.65
N TRP A 9 2.21 25.28 -18.83
CA TRP A 9 3.14 24.96 -17.75
C TRP A 9 2.45 24.16 -16.62
N VAL A 10 1.21 24.55 -16.27
CA VAL A 10 0.24 23.80 -15.46
C VAL A 10 -1.11 23.87 -16.16
N ARG A 11 -1.83 22.75 -16.27
CA ARG A 11 -3.19 22.77 -16.84
C ARG A 11 -4.11 23.64 -15.96
N PRO A 12 -4.98 24.50 -16.51
CA PRO A 12 -5.88 25.36 -15.75
C PRO A 12 -6.71 24.62 -14.69
N LEU A 13 -7.15 23.40 -15.01
CA LEU A 13 -7.84 22.51 -14.07
C LEU A 13 -7.06 22.33 -12.75
N PHE A 14 -5.74 22.13 -12.81
CA PHE A 14 -4.91 21.87 -11.63
C PHE A 14 -4.62 23.12 -10.79
N LEU A 15 -4.86 24.33 -11.33
CA LEU A 15 -4.76 25.57 -10.57
C LEU A 15 -5.87 25.66 -9.51
N GLN A 16 -7.04 25.07 -9.78
CA GLN A 16 -8.19 25.05 -8.87
C GLN A 16 -8.07 23.99 -7.76
N ARG A 17 -6.91 23.32 -7.60
CA ARG A 17 -6.72 22.24 -6.62
C ARG A 17 -6.95 22.69 -5.17
N LYS A 18 -6.57 23.92 -4.81
CA LYS A 18 -6.75 24.43 -3.43
C LYS A 18 -8.22 24.70 -3.10
N THR A 19 -9.02 25.09 -4.10
CA THR A 19 -10.42 25.47 -3.91
C THR A 19 -11.38 24.32 -4.16
N LYS A 20 -11.12 23.47 -5.16
CA LYS A 20 -12.01 22.38 -5.59
C LYS A 20 -11.43 20.98 -5.39
N GLY A 21 -10.17 20.85 -5.02
CA GLY A 21 -9.54 19.54 -4.86
C GLY A 21 -10.09 18.79 -3.65
N HIS A 22 -10.37 17.49 -3.82
CA HIS A 22 -10.95 16.61 -2.79
C HIS A 22 -10.25 16.70 -1.43
N PHE A 23 -8.94 16.89 -1.41
CA PHE A 23 -8.19 17.02 -0.16
C PHE A 23 -8.64 18.23 0.67
N TYR A 24 -8.87 19.38 0.03
CA TYR A 24 -9.20 20.63 0.73
C TYR A 24 -10.69 20.74 1.03
N THR A 25 -11.54 20.22 0.14
CA THR A 25 -13.01 20.33 0.27
C THR A 25 -13.60 19.19 1.10
N LEU A 26 -13.31 17.94 0.72
CA LEU A 26 -13.96 16.75 1.31
C LEU A 26 -13.14 16.16 2.45
N PHE A 27 -11.85 15.88 2.22
CA PHE A 27 -11.03 15.12 3.19
C PHE A 27 -10.90 15.84 4.54
N LYS A 28 -10.65 17.15 4.52
CA LYS A 28 -10.59 17.95 5.76
C LYS A 28 -11.92 17.95 6.51
N PHE A 29 -13.04 18.02 5.79
CA PHE A 29 -14.36 18.00 6.39
C PHE A 29 -14.62 16.65 7.08
N ILE A 30 -14.51 15.52 6.36
CA ILE A 30 -14.77 14.20 6.93
C ILE A 30 -13.79 13.84 8.05
N LYS A 31 -12.52 14.25 7.95
CA LYS A 31 -11.53 14.02 9.01
C LYS A 31 -11.92 14.67 10.34
N ASN A 32 -12.64 15.79 10.32
CA ASN A 32 -12.97 16.55 11.52
C ASN A 32 -14.42 16.34 11.99
N GLN A 33 -15.33 16.05 11.07
CA GLN A 33 -16.78 16.05 11.34
C GLN A 33 -17.41 14.65 11.23
N ASP A 34 -16.83 13.75 10.42
CA ASP A 34 -17.45 12.46 10.10
C ASP A 34 -16.40 11.34 10.02
N HIS A 35 -16.12 10.74 11.17
CA HIS A 35 -15.13 9.68 11.30
C HIS A 35 -15.53 8.38 10.58
N GLU A 36 -16.83 8.12 10.40
CA GLU A 36 -17.30 6.94 9.67
C GLU A 36 -16.99 7.07 8.17
N GLN A 37 -17.30 8.24 7.61
CA GLN A 37 -16.95 8.53 6.22
C GLN A 37 -15.45 8.63 6.02
N PHE A 38 -14.72 9.16 7.01
CA PHE A 38 -13.25 9.12 7.00
C PHE A 38 -12.73 7.67 6.91
N PHE A 39 -13.26 6.76 7.73
CA PHE A 39 -12.88 5.35 7.68
C PHE A 39 -13.21 4.72 6.32
N LYS A 40 -14.39 5.00 5.75
CA LYS A 40 -14.73 4.53 4.38
C LYS A 40 -13.79 5.12 3.32
N TYR A 41 -13.34 6.35 3.51
CA TYR A 41 -12.48 7.06 2.56
C TYR A 41 -11.04 6.54 2.55
N VAL A 42 -10.40 6.37 3.71
CA VAL A 42 -8.97 5.96 3.82
C VAL A 42 -8.73 4.57 4.41
N ARG A 43 -9.77 3.86 4.87
CA ARG A 43 -9.70 2.51 5.50
C ARG A 43 -8.90 2.45 6.81
N MET A 44 -8.89 3.55 7.56
CA MET A 44 -8.27 3.64 8.88
C MET A 44 -8.96 4.69 9.74
N THR A 45 -8.81 4.57 11.07
CA THR A 45 -9.32 5.58 12.00
C THR A 45 -8.49 6.87 11.93
N VAL A 46 -9.05 7.97 12.44
CA VAL A 46 -8.33 9.25 12.49
C VAL A 46 -7.07 9.17 13.37
N SER A 47 -7.10 8.40 14.47
CA SER A 47 -5.91 8.19 15.32
C SER A 47 -4.81 7.47 14.55
N GLN A 48 -5.11 6.32 13.95
CA GLN A 48 -4.17 5.54 13.14
C GLN A 48 -3.60 6.37 11.99
N PHE A 49 -4.42 7.19 11.35
CA PHE A 49 -3.94 8.10 10.31
C PHE A 49 -2.94 9.13 10.85
N LYS A 50 -3.21 9.73 12.01
CA LYS A 50 -2.30 10.69 12.65
C LYS A 50 -0.99 10.02 13.05
N GLU A 51 -1.04 8.85 13.68
CA GLU A 51 0.13 8.06 14.06
C GLU A 51 0.99 7.71 12.84
N LEU A 52 0.35 7.19 11.78
CA LEU A 52 1.04 6.89 10.54
C LEU A 52 1.64 8.15 9.92
N LEU A 53 0.90 9.26 9.90
CA LEU A 53 1.37 10.53 9.37
C LEU A 53 2.63 11.00 10.09
N GLU A 54 2.69 10.93 11.42
CA GLU A 54 3.89 11.32 12.16
C GLU A 54 5.12 10.48 11.79
N LEU A 55 4.95 9.16 11.61
CA LEU A 55 6.04 8.27 11.19
C LEU A 55 6.60 8.58 9.80
N VAL A 56 5.74 9.05 8.88
CA VAL A 56 6.11 9.28 7.47
C VAL A 56 6.26 10.76 7.11
N ARG A 57 5.99 11.69 8.03
CA ARG A 57 5.91 13.13 7.76
C ARG A 57 7.20 13.68 7.15
N GLU A 58 8.32 13.40 7.80
CA GLU A 58 9.65 13.87 7.40
C GLU A 58 10.05 13.34 6.01
N PRO A 59 10.07 12.02 5.73
CA PRO A 59 10.48 11.49 4.42
C PRO A 59 9.52 11.84 3.27
N LEU A 60 8.25 12.13 3.57
CA LEU A 60 7.27 12.59 2.58
C LEU A 60 7.32 14.08 2.32
N THR A 61 7.84 14.88 3.24
CA THR A 61 8.02 16.31 3.04
C THR A 61 9.00 16.54 1.89
N LYS A 62 8.68 17.49 1.02
CA LYS A 62 9.51 17.81 -0.16
C LYS A 62 9.76 19.29 -0.17
N ARG A 63 10.98 19.66 -0.52
CA ARG A 63 11.34 21.03 -0.90
C ARG A 63 11.36 21.12 -2.42
N SER A 64 10.70 22.13 -2.97
CA SER A 64 10.67 22.39 -4.41
C SER A 64 10.37 23.86 -4.63
N ILE A 65 10.85 24.39 -5.75
CA ILE A 65 10.54 25.75 -6.21
C ILE A 65 9.01 25.92 -6.37
N ARG A 66 8.31 24.87 -6.81
CA ARG A 66 6.85 24.85 -6.84
C ARG A 66 6.33 24.44 -5.48
N GLU A 67 5.25 25.07 -5.04
CA GLU A 67 4.55 24.68 -3.82
C GLU A 67 4.24 23.16 -3.83
N PRO A 68 4.94 22.38 -2.99
CA PRO A 68 4.79 20.95 -2.97
C PRO A 68 3.51 20.55 -2.24
N LEU A 69 2.97 19.38 -2.58
CA LEU A 69 1.93 18.78 -1.75
C LEU A 69 2.49 18.45 -0.38
N SER A 70 1.72 18.80 0.66
CA SER A 70 2.02 18.45 2.05
C SER A 70 2.12 16.93 2.23
N ALA A 71 2.85 16.49 3.26
CA ALA A 71 2.97 15.08 3.59
C ALA A 71 1.60 14.43 3.82
N GLU A 72 0.70 15.13 4.52
CA GLU A 72 -0.67 14.70 4.77
C GLU A 72 -1.47 14.48 3.49
N HIS A 73 -1.38 15.40 2.52
CA HIS A 73 -2.07 15.25 1.23
C HIS A 73 -1.54 14.03 0.48
N ARG A 74 -0.23 13.81 0.49
CA ARG A 74 0.38 12.64 -0.19
C ARG A 74 -0.05 11.32 0.45
N LEU A 75 -0.10 11.29 1.79
CA LEU A 75 -0.56 10.12 2.52
C LEU A 75 -2.03 9.83 2.21
N CYS A 76 -2.90 10.84 2.34
CA CYS A 76 -4.32 10.77 1.99
C CYS A 76 -4.54 10.27 0.56
N LEU A 77 -3.84 10.85 -0.42
CA LEU A 77 -3.90 10.42 -1.82
C LEU A 77 -3.53 8.95 -1.98
N THR A 78 -2.47 8.51 -1.30
CA THR A 78 -1.98 7.14 -1.42
C THR A 78 -2.96 6.15 -0.81
N LEU A 79 -3.47 6.43 0.39
CA LEU A 79 -4.44 5.56 1.06
C LEU A 79 -5.75 5.46 0.28
N TYR A 80 -6.26 6.59 -0.23
CA TYR A 80 -7.44 6.59 -1.10
C TYR A 80 -7.21 5.74 -2.36
N TYR A 81 -6.03 5.87 -2.99
CA TYR A 81 -5.69 5.06 -4.16
C TYR A 81 -5.63 3.57 -3.84
N LEU A 82 -5.05 3.18 -2.70
CA LEU A 82 -5.00 1.79 -2.26
C LEU A 82 -6.39 1.23 -1.90
N ALA A 83 -7.25 2.06 -1.33
CA ALA A 83 -8.59 1.66 -0.91
C ALA A 83 -9.58 1.50 -2.07
N HIS A 84 -9.48 2.34 -3.10
CA HIS A 84 -10.51 2.47 -4.15
C HIS A 84 -10.00 2.31 -5.58
N GLY A 85 -8.68 2.25 -5.80
CA GLY A 85 -8.08 2.08 -7.14
C GLY A 85 -8.20 3.29 -8.07
N GLY A 86 -8.72 4.42 -7.60
CA GLY A 86 -8.96 5.64 -8.38
C GLY A 86 -7.95 6.76 -8.12
N SER A 87 -7.65 7.58 -9.14
CA SER A 87 -6.88 8.82 -8.97
C SER A 87 -7.78 9.97 -8.56
N MET A 88 -7.38 10.77 -7.55
CA MET A 88 -8.10 11.99 -7.20
C MET A 88 -8.19 12.96 -8.40
N LEU A 89 -9.36 13.56 -8.57
CA LEU A 89 -9.57 14.65 -9.53
C LEU A 89 -8.62 15.81 -9.20
N TYR A 90 -8.27 16.62 -10.20
CA TYR A 90 -7.34 17.76 -10.06
C TYR A 90 -5.85 17.42 -9.88
N MET A 91 -5.42 16.19 -10.20
CA MET A 91 -4.01 15.85 -10.35
C MET A 91 -3.71 15.04 -11.61
N SER A 92 -2.49 15.18 -12.13
CA SER A 92 -2.04 14.37 -13.26
C SER A 92 -1.74 12.93 -12.83
N LYS A 93 -2.18 11.94 -13.61
CA LYS A 93 -1.96 10.51 -13.34
C LYS A 93 -0.50 10.16 -13.08
N SER A 94 0.44 10.77 -13.83
CA SER A 94 1.88 10.56 -13.66
C SER A 94 2.42 11.08 -12.33
N THR A 95 1.87 12.19 -11.83
CA THR A 95 2.25 12.73 -10.51
C THR A 95 1.68 11.87 -9.39
N VAL A 96 0.41 11.47 -9.51
CA VAL A 96 -0.23 10.55 -8.55
C VAL A 96 0.56 9.25 -8.45
N SER A 97 0.89 8.62 -9.58
CA SER A 97 1.65 7.36 -9.60
C SER A 97 3.01 7.47 -8.88
N LYS A 98 3.75 8.57 -9.12
CA LYS A 98 5.03 8.82 -8.43
C LYS A 98 4.86 9.03 -6.92
N ILE A 99 3.80 9.72 -6.51
CA ILE A 99 3.49 9.94 -5.09
C ILE A 99 3.15 8.60 -4.43
N VAL A 100 2.21 7.84 -5.01
CA VAL A 100 1.80 6.53 -4.50
C VAL A 100 3.00 5.61 -4.32
N GLN A 101 3.85 5.47 -5.34
CA GLN A 101 5.05 4.64 -5.25
C GLN A 101 6.00 5.09 -4.14
N LYS A 102 6.30 6.40 -4.06
CA LYS A 102 7.19 6.94 -3.02
C LYS A 102 6.59 6.72 -1.63
N THR A 103 5.30 7.00 -1.47
CA THR A 103 4.62 6.90 -0.18
C THR A 103 4.51 5.45 0.27
N CYS A 104 4.15 4.50 -0.60
CA CYS A 104 4.17 3.07 -0.26
C CYS A 104 5.56 2.60 0.17
N LYS A 105 6.62 3.04 -0.52
CA LYS A 105 8.00 2.71 -0.13
C LYS A 105 8.33 3.22 1.27
N VAL A 106 8.01 4.47 1.56
CA VAL A 106 8.26 5.06 2.90
C VAL A 106 7.44 4.36 3.99
N ILE A 107 6.18 4.04 3.71
CA ILE A 107 5.33 3.28 4.65
C ILE A 107 5.98 1.93 4.95
N TRP A 108 6.43 1.21 3.91
CA TRP A 108 7.11 -0.08 4.06
C TRP A 108 8.37 0.05 4.92
N GLU A 109 9.25 1.01 4.62
CA GLU A 109 10.50 1.25 5.35
C GLU A 109 10.27 1.56 6.84
N LYS A 110 9.16 2.24 7.19
CA LYS A 110 8.85 2.63 8.58
C LYS A 110 8.08 1.57 9.35
N LEU A 111 7.21 0.80 8.68
CA LEU A 111 6.32 -0.18 9.34
C LEU A 111 6.86 -1.61 9.28
N SER A 112 7.53 -2.00 8.19
CA SER A 112 8.02 -3.39 8.04
C SER A 112 8.90 -3.82 9.22
N PRO A 113 9.86 -3.03 9.72
CA PRO A 113 10.67 -3.46 10.86
C PRO A 113 9.90 -3.62 12.17
N LYS A 114 8.77 -2.90 12.33
CA LYS A 114 7.96 -2.91 13.55
C LYS A 114 6.95 -4.05 13.58
N TYR A 115 6.37 -4.37 12.43
CA TYR A 115 5.24 -5.30 12.32
C TYR A 115 5.59 -6.60 11.59
N LEU A 116 6.68 -6.63 10.82
CA LEU A 116 7.19 -7.79 10.10
C LEU A 116 8.68 -7.99 10.43
N PRO A 117 9.05 -8.16 11.72
CA PRO A 117 10.42 -8.46 12.07
C PRO A 117 10.82 -9.81 11.47
N HIS A 118 12.09 -9.94 11.06
CA HIS A 118 12.64 -11.23 10.67
C HIS A 118 12.97 -12.01 11.94
N PRO A 119 12.38 -13.19 12.16
CA PRO A 119 12.64 -13.91 13.38
C PRO A 119 14.01 -14.58 13.37
N GLY A 120 14.56 -14.72 14.57
CA GLY A 120 15.82 -15.40 14.83
C GLY A 120 15.68 -16.91 14.93
N THR A 121 16.82 -17.59 15.02
CA THR A 121 16.88 -19.06 15.17
C THR A 121 16.10 -19.57 16.39
N GLU A 122 16.17 -18.86 17.52
CA GLU A 122 15.45 -19.23 18.75
C GLU A 122 13.93 -19.16 18.55
N GLU A 123 13.43 -18.12 17.89
CA GLU A 123 12.01 -17.97 17.56
C GLU A 123 11.55 -19.08 16.60
N PHE A 124 12.36 -19.46 15.61
CA PHE A 124 12.06 -20.60 14.73
C PHE A 124 11.94 -21.92 15.51
N LEU A 125 12.83 -22.16 16.46
CA LEU A 125 12.78 -23.37 17.31
C LEU A 125 11.52 -23.37 18.18
N GLN A 126 11.15 -22.21 18.72
CA GLN A 126 9.91 -22.04 19.46
C GLN A 126 8.68 -22.35 18.58
N TYR A 127 8.62 -21.80 17.36
CA TYR A 127 7.50 -22.07 16.45
C TYR A 127 7.39 -23.57 16.14
N ALA A 128 8.52 -24.24 15.85
CA ALA A 128 8.54 -25.67 15.63
C ALA A 128 8.01 -26.49 16.81
N GLN A 129 8.30 -26.04 18.04
CA GLN A 129 7.78 -26.64 19.26
C GLN A 129 6.27 -26.39 19.41
N ASP A 130 5.80 -25.16 19.21
CA ASP A 130 4.38 -24.79 19.34
C ASP A 130 3.49 -25.59 18.39
N PHE A 131 3.90 -25.74 17.13
CA PHE A 131 3.20 -26.56 16.14
C PHE A 131 3.23 -28.06 16.49
N LYS A 132 4.32 -28.55 17.06
CA LYS A 132 4.42 -29.93 17.52
C LYS A 132 3.47 -30.19 18.69
N GLU A 133 3.46 -29.33 19.69
CA GLU A 133 2.62 -29.50 20.90
C GLU A 133 1.14 -29.35 20.59
N THR A 134 0.78 -28.40 19.74
CA THR A 134 -0.63 -28.08 19.49
C THR A 134 -1.24 -28.95 18.39
N TRP A 135 -0.48 -29.27 17.32
CA TRP A 135 -1.01 -29.92 16.09
C TRP A 135 -0.28 -31.23 15.75
N ASN A 136 0.67 -31.66 16.57
CA ASN A 136 1.54 -32.83 16.30
C ASN A 136 2.29 -32.72 14.96
N LEU A 137 2.69 -31.50 14.58
CA LEU A 137 3.47 -31.20 13.37
C LEU A 137 4.92 -30.85 13.74
N PRO A 138 5.82 -31.83 13.88
CA PRO A 138 7.22 -31.57 14.22
C PRO A 138 7.92 -30.79 13.10
N ASN A 139 8.85 -29.91 13.49
CA ASN A 139 9.64 -29.06 12.57
C ASN A 139 8.81 -28.10 11.69
N CYS A 140 7.51 -27.91 12.00
CA CYS A 140 6.67 -26.95 11.31
C CYS A 140 6.86 -25.57 11.92
N ILE A 141 7.41 -24.63 11.15
CA ILE A 141 7.72 -23.28 11.65
C ILE A 141 6.69 -22.23 11.25
N GLY A 142 5.64 -22.61 10.52
CA GLY A 142 4.64 -21.65 10.05
C GLY A 142 3.66 -22.24 9.06
N ALA A 143 2.49 -21.60 8.96
CA ALA A 143 1.49 -21.88 7.96
C ALA A 143 1.57 -20.85 6.83
N VAL A 144 1.56 -21.32 5.59
CA VAL A 144 1.60 -20.46 4.40
C VAL A 144 0.23 -20.45 3.74
N ASP A 145 -0.32 -19.26 3.52
CA ASP A 145 -1.52 -19.07 2.70
C ASP A 145 -1.28 -18.07 1.57
N GLY A 146 -2.06 -18.20 0.49
CA GLY A 146 -1.92 -17.43 -0.73
C GLY A 146 -3.24 -16.89 -1.26
N LYS A 147 -3.29 -15.58 -1.53
CA LYS A 147 -4.43 -14.92 -2.18
C LYS A 147 -4.08 -14.46 -3.58
N HIS A 148 -4.90 -14.84 -4.56
CA HIS A 148 -4.85 -14.26 -5.89
C HIS A 148 -5.46 -12.85 -5.89
N VAL A 149 -4.63 -11.85 -6.13
CA VAL A 149 -5.05 -10.46 -6.35
C VAL A 149 -5.19 -10.23 -7.84
N THR A 150 -6.42 -10.06 -8.31
CA THR A 150 -6.71 -9.78 -9.72
C THR A 150 -6.08 -8.45 -10.13
N VAL A 151 -5.42 -8.43 -11.28
CA VAL A 151 -4.78 -7.24 -11.85
C VAL A 151 -5.21 -7.06 -13.29
N GLN A 152 -5.13 -5.83 -13.80
CA GLN A 152 -5.27 -5.58 -15.23
C GLN A 152 -4.12 -6.25 -15.98
N SER A 153 -4.42 -6.83 -17.15
CA SER A 153 -3.41 -7.41 -18.03
C SER A 153 -2.24 -6.44 -18.26
N PRO A 154 -1.01 -6.81 -17.85
CA PRO A 154 0.13 -5.95 -18.08
C PRO A 154 0.49 -5.91 -19.57
N TYR A 155 0.90 -4.74 -20.06
CA TYR A 155 1.24 -4.52 -21.47
C TYR A 155 2.36 -5.49 -21.92
N ASN A 156 2.18 -6.13 -23.08
CA ASN A 156 3.14 -7.05 -23.70
C ASN A 156 3.60 -8.22 -22.83
N ARG A 157 2.76 -8.73 -21.93
CA ARG A 157 3.15 -9.84 -21.03
C ARG A 157 2.54 -11.20 -21.35
N GLY A 158 1.78 -11.32 -22.44
CA GLY A 158 1.19 -12.58 -22.90
C GLY A 158 0.37 -13.24 -21.78
N SER A 159 0.56 -14.54 -21.56
CA SER A 159 -0.09 -15.30 -20.47
C SER A 159 0.61 -15.17 -19.11
N ASN A 160 1.67 -14.37 -18.98
CA ASN A 160 2.26 -14.11 -17.67
C ASN A 160 1.20 -13.40 -16.80
N PHE A 161 0.95 -13.93 -15.60
CA PHE A 161 -0.13 -13.53 -14.69
C PHE A 161 -1.52 -14.04 -15.05
N PHE A 162 -1.73 -14.67 -16.20
CA PHE A 162 -3.00 -15.29 -16.54
C PHE A 162 -3.17 -16.61 -15.78
N ASN A 163 -4.26 -16.73 -15.03
CA ASN A 163 -4.55 -17.90 -14.20
C ASN A 163 -5.60 -18.81 -14.88
N TYR A 164 -5.84 -19.98 -14.28
CA TYR A 164 -6.82 -20.95 -14.80
C TYR A 164 -8.27 -20.43 -14.76
N LYS A 165 -8.56 -19.45 -13.89
CA LYS A 165 -9.87 -18.77 -13.82
C LYS A 165 -10.05 -17.74 -14.94
N LYS A 166 -9.20 -17.76 -15.96
CA LYS A 166 -9.20 -16.84 -17.11
C LYS A 166 -9.09 -15.37 -16.70
N THR A 167 -8.43 -15.07 -15.57
CA THR A 167 -8.14 -13.70 -15.13
C THR A 167 -6.64 -13.47 -14.97
N PHE A 168 -6.21 -12.22 -15.06
CA PHE A 168 -4.84 -11.85 -14.71
C PHE A 168 -4.74 -11.60 -13.20
N SER A 169 -3.77 -12.20 -12.51
CA SER A 169 -3.62 -12.07 -11.06
C SER A 169 -2.16 -12.21 -10.60
N VAL A 170 -1.85 -11.61 -9.45
CA VAL A 170 -0.60 -11.81 -8.71
C VAL A 170 -0.91 -12.57 -7.43
N VAL A 171 -0.05 -13.50 -7.02
CA VAL A 171 -0.23 -14.24 -5.75
C VAL A 171 0.43 -13.45 -4.63
N LEU A 172 -0.37 -13.07 -3.64
CA LEU A 172 0.11 -12.58 -2.35
C LEU A 172 0.24 -13.78 -1.41
N LEU A 173 1.46 -14.12 -1.00
CA LEU A 173 1.73 -15.15 -0.01
C LEU A 173 1.99 -14.51 1.35
N ALA A 174 1.44 -15.10 2.41
CA ALA A 174 1.68 -14.74 3.80
C ALA A 174 2.13 -15.97 4.57
N VAL A 175 3.10 -15.79 5.46
CA VAL A 175 3.49 -16.83 6.43
C VAL A 175 3.15 -16.31 7.81
N CYS A 176 2.40 -17.12 8.57
CA CYS A 176 2.01 -16.79 9.93
C CYS A 176 2.48 -17.89 10.88
N GLU A 177 2.89 -17.48 12.08
CA GLU A 177 3.29 -18.39 13.16
C GLU A 177 2.06 -18.87 13.92
N LEU A 178 2.25 -19.91 14.74
CA LEU A 178 1.24 -20.39 15.65
C LEU A 178 1.18 -19.49 16.90
N CYS A 179 0.44 -18.39 16.85
CA CYS A 179 0.27 -17.53 18.03
C CYS A 179 -1.20 -17.50 18.47
N ILE A 180 -1.51 -18.20 19.56
CA ILE A 180 -2.87 -18.31 20.14
C ILE A 180 -3.41 -16.94 20.63
N HIS A 181 -2.55 -15.94 20.83
CA HIS A 181 -2.94 -14.63 21.37
C HIS A 181 -2.68 -13.41 20.48
N THR A 182 -1.73 -13.42 19.53
CA THR A 182 -1.35 -12.18 18.78
C THR A 182 -1.28 -12.27 17.26
N GLY A 183 -1.49 -13.45 16.65
CA GLY A 183 -1.68 -13.60 15.19
C GLY A 183 -0.66 -12.83 14.32
N ARG A 184 0.63 -12.93 14.61
CA ARG A 184 1.65 -12.23 13.81
C ARG A 184 1.94 -13.01 12.54
N CYS A 185 2.00 -12.27 11.44
CA CYS A 185 2.60 -12.74 10.20
C CYS A 185 3.90 -11.96 10.03
N TRP A 186 4.95 -12.64 9.59
CA TRP A 186 6.31 -12.12 9.67
C TRP A 186 6.93 -12.00 8.28
N SER A 187 6.22 -12.49 7.26
CA SER A 187 6.59 -12.21 5.88
C SER A 187 5.39 -12.16 4.93
N PHE A 188 5.49 -11.26 3.95
CA PHE A 188 4.59 -11.15 2.82
C PHE A 188 5.42 -11.06 1.55
N TRP A 189 5.11 -11.90 0.56
CA TRP A 189 5.80 -11.87 -0.73
C TRP A 189 4.81 -11.96 -1.88
N LEU A 190 5.07 -11.19 -2.93
CA LEU A 190 4.34 -11.32 -4.18
C LEU A 190 5.09 -12.34 -5.05
N SER A 191 4.50 -13.51 -5.23
CA SER A 191 5.08 -14.57 -6.06
C SER A 191 4.47 -14.57 -7.45
N LYS A 192 5.34 -14.66 -8.46
CA LYS A 192 4.96 -15.01 -9.82
C LYS A 192 5.17 -16.51 -9.96
N ARG A 193 4.09 -17.28 -9.90
CA ARG A 193 4.16 -18.73 -10.18
C ARG A 193 4.42 -18.93 -11.68
N ARG A 194 5.69 -19.02 -12.08
CA ARG A 194 6.07 -19.67 -13.35
C ARG A 194 5.85 -21.17 -13.13
N ARG A 195 4.79 -21.73 -13.72
CA ARG A 195 4.81 -23.16 -14.03
C ARG A 195 5.53 -23.27 -15.36
N ASN A 196 6.71 -23.89 -15.36
CA ASN A 196 7.23 -24.54 -16.55
C ASN A 196 6.20 -25.63 -16.88
N LEU A 197 5.50 -25.46 -18.00
CA LEU A 197 4.87 -26.59 -18.68
C LEU A 197 5.96 -27.30 -19.46
#